data_AF-A0A540LWV1-F1
#
_entry.id   AF-A0A540LWV1-F1
#
_cell.length_a   1.000
_cell.length_b   1.000
_cell.length_c   1.000
_cell.angle_alpha   90.00
_cell.angle_beta   90.00
_cell.angle_gamma   90.00
#
_symmetry.space_group_name_H-M   'P 1'
#
loop_
_entity.id
_entity.type
_entity.pdbx_description
1 polymer ?
#
loop_
_entity_poly.entity_id
_entity_poly.type
_entity_poly.pdbx_seq_one_letter_code
_entity_poly.pdbx_strand_id
1 'polypeptide(L)'
;MLIDKAGGPDLKSFIRQFPWSSEGGVNQEESVATEGVRNSKEKEAKKAKDAPDLIKFPNVLYDDGLYWRPAVIDLACIRDALKKLGKDPNKINPLVPVDLVLDHSVQVDVARTENALRENMELEFERNKERFAFLKWGASAFHNMLVVPPGCGIVHQVNLEFLGRVVFNTNGILYPDGVFGTDSHTTMIDGLGVAGWGVGGIEAEATMLG
;
A
#
# COMPACT_ATOMS: atom_id res chain seq x y z
N MET A 1 -3.04 -19.46 -8.03
CA MET A 1 -2.74 -20.79 -8.64
C MET A 1 -1.67 -20.73 -9.74
N LEU A 2 -1.01 -19.59 -9.97
CA LEU A 2 0.03 -19.44 -11.00
C LEU A 2 1.47 -19.39 -10.45
N ILE A 3 1.68 -19.13 -9.14
CA ILE A 3 3.02 -19.21 -8.52
C ILE A 3 3.41 -20.64 -8.14
N ASP A 4 2.45 -21.50 -7.78
CA ASP A 4 2.72 -22.89 -7.32
C ASP A 4 3.29 -23.82 -8.40
N LYS A 5 3.07 -23.54 -9.70
CA LYS A 5 3.49 -24.46 -10.78
C LYS A 5 4.96 -24.30 -11.21
N ALA A 6 5.69 -23.32 -10.68
CA ALA A 6 7.09 -23.09 -11.02
C ALA A 6 8.08 -23.52 -9.92
N GLY A 7 7.63 -24.17 -8.84
CA GLY A 7 8.51 -24.59 -7.75
C GLY A 7 9.19 -23.43 -7.00
N GLY A 8 8.69 -22.20 -7.16
CA GLY A 8 9.14 -21.04 -6.41
C GLY A 8 8.68 -21.11 -4.95
N PRO A 9 9.40 -20.48 -4.01
CA PRO A 9 8.96 -20.38 -2.62
C PRO A 9 7.59 -19.71 -2.53
N ASP A 10 6.76 -20.15 -1.58
CA ASP A 10 5.49 -19.50 -1.22
C ASP A 10 5.72 -18.00 -1.03
N LEU A 11 4.85 -17.15 -1.61
CA LEU A 11 5.04 -15.70 -1.64
C LEU A 11 5.25 -15.11 -0.24
N LYS A 12 4.55 -15.64 0.78
CA LYS A 12 4.75 -15.20 2.18
C LYS A 12 6.14 -15.59 2.67
N SER A 13 6.56 -16.82 2.41
CA SER A 13 7.90 -17.31 2.76
C SER A 13 9.03 -16.58 2.01
N PHE A 14 8.79 -16.11 0.78
CA PHE A 14 9.76 -15.36 -0.02
C PHE A 14 9.88 -13.92 0.45
N ILE A 15 8.77 -13.23 0.68
CA ILE A 15 8.76 -11.86 1.22
C ILE A 15 9.47 -11.84 2.59
N ARG A 16 9.25 -12.86 3.43
CA ARG A 16 9.90 -13.01 4.74
C ARG A 16 11.42 -13.24 4.70
N GLN A 17 11.99 -13.61 3.55
CA GLN A 17 13.44 -13.73 3.41
C GLN A 17 14.14 -12.36 3.37
N PHE A 18 13.37 -11.29 3.15
CA PHE A 18 13.88 -9.94 3.16
C PHE A 18 13.68 -9.31 4.53
N PRO A 19 14.76 -8.98 5.27
CA PRO A 19 14.70 -8.53 6.67
C PRO A 19 14.02 -7.16 6.89
N TRP A 20 13.42 -6.56 5.85
CA TRP A 20 12.70 -5.28 5.88
C TRP A 20 11.20 -5.39 5.59
N SER A 21 10.66 -6.59 5.35
CA SER A 21 9.20 -6.78 5.27
C SER A 21 8.61 -6.63 6.68
N SER A 22 8.10 -5.45 7.02
CA SER A 22 7.46 -5.17 8.30
C SER A 22 6.11 -5.90 8.41
N GLU A 23 5.76 -6.43 9.59
CA GLU A 23 4.39 -6.86 9.84
C GLU A 23 3.53 -5.60 10.01
N GLY A 24 2.63 -5.34 9.05
CA GLY A 24 1.65 -4.25 9.12
C GLY A 24 0.65 -4.50 10.25
N GLY A 25 1.03 -4.16 11.49
CA GLY A 25 0.15 -4.17 12.65
C GLY A 25 -0.58 -2.83 12.78
N VAL A 26 -1.91 -2.85 12.62
CA VAL A 26 -2.77 -1.69 12.84
C VAL A 26 -3.13 -1.63 14.33
N ASN A 27 -2.50 -0.71 15.07
CA ASN A 27 -3.04 -0.21 16.33
C ASN A 27 -3.56 1.21 16.06
N GLN A 28 -4.88 1.38 15.96
CA GLN A 28 -5.51 2.69 16.06
C GLN A 28 -6.58 2.69 17.13
N GLU A 29 -6.44 3.63 18.07
CA GLU A 29 -7.50 4.04 18.99
C GLU A 29 -8.51 4.89 18.23
N GLU A 30 -9.79 4.54 18.38
CA GLU A 30 -10.92 5.14 17.68
C GLU A 30 -11.40 6.47 18.28
N SER A 31 -12.03 7.30 17.45
CA SER A 31 -13.17 8.12 17.86
C SER A 31 -14.42 7.67 17.08
N VAL A 32 -15.39 7.07 17.78
CA VAL A 32 -16.69 6.64 17.22
C VAL A 32 -17.82 7.37 17.94
N ALA A 33 -18.75 7.93 17.16
CA ALA A 33 -20.05 8.40 17.64
C ALA A 33 -21.16 7.48 17.09
N THR A 34 -21.97 6.92 17.99
CA THR A 34 -23.12 6.04 17.72
C THR A 34 -24.42 6.82 17.62
N GLU A 35 -25.34 6.47 16.69
CA GLU A 35 -26.79 6.29 16.96
C GLU A 35 -27.67 5.98 15.72
N GLY A 36 -28.67 5.10 15.93
CA GLY A 36 -30.08 5.42 15.60
C GLY A 36 -30.74 4.88 14.31
N VAL A 37 -31.42 3.74 14.41
CA VAL A 37 -32.36 3.19 13.39
C VAL A 37 -33.68 3.99 13.36
N ARG A 38 -34.13 4.47 12.18
CA ARG A 38 -35.52 4.32 11.64
C ARG A 38 -35.86 5.17 10.38
N ASN A 39 -36.79 4.56 9.64
CA ASN A 39 -37.69 4.98 8.57
C ASN A 39 -37.21 5.64 7.27
N SER A 40 -37.69 5.01 6.19
CA SER A 40 -37.41 5.15 4.77
C SER A 40 -38.60 5.80 4.06
N LYS A 41 -38.35 6.90 3.34
CA LYS A 41 -38.95 7.29 2.05
C LYS A 41 -38.85 8.79 1.73
N GLU A 42 -38.42 9.63 2.68
CA GLU A 42 -38.13 11.06 2.42
C GLU A 42 -36.62 11.41 2.46
N LYS A 43 -35.74 10.40 2.57
CA LYS A 43 -34.29 10.56 2.83
C LYS A 43 -33.40 10.72 1.58
N GLU A 44 -33.88 10.50 0.37
CA GLU A 44 -32.99 10.33 -0.80
C GLU A 44 -32.37 11.63 -1.32
N ALA A 45 -33.08 12.77 -1.27
CA ALA A 45 -32.57 14.01 -1.85
C ALA A 45 -31.73 14.88 -0.88
N LYS A 46 -31.89 14.72 0.44
CA LYS A 46 -31.10 15.44 1.46
C LYS A 46 -29.88 14.68 1.98
N LYS A 47 -29.80 13.34 1.76
CA LYS A 47 -28.67 12.50 2.21
C LYS A 47 -27.33 12.81 1.54
N ALA A 48 -27.30 13.44 0.37
CA ALA A 48 -26.05 13.64 -0.37
C ALA A 48 -25.12 14.69 0.27
N LYS A 49 -25.62 15.56 1.16
CA LYS A 49 -24.80 16.59 1.84
C LYS A 49 -24.39 16.24 3.26
N ASP A 50 -25.10 15.32 3.91
CA ASP A 50 -24.84 14.88 5.29
C ASP A 50 -24.51 13.37 5.35
N ALA A 51 -23.96 12.81 4.27
CA ALA A 51 -23.46 11.45 4.30
C ALA A 51 -22.29 11.41 5.29
N PRO A 52 -22.32 10.58 6.36
CA PRO A 52 -21.07 10.24 7.05
C PRO A 52 -20.13 9.70 5.97
N ASP A 53 -18.87 10.13 5.92
CA ASP A 53 -17.88 9.73 4.92
C ASP A 53 -17.98 8.23 4.65
N LEU A 54 -18.74 7.86 3.61
CA LEU A 54 -19.43 6.57 3.58
C LEU A 54 -18.47 5.43 3.21
N ILE A 55 -17.25 5.79 2.84
CA ILE A 55 -16.18 4.84 2.55
C ILE A 55 -14.88 5.44 3.06
N LYS A 56 -14.48 5.07 4.28
CA LYS A 56 -13.07 5.18 4.67
C LYS A 56 -12.35 4.08 3.92
N PHE A 57 -11.56 4.43 2.91
CA PHE A 57 -10.69 3.46 2.26
C PHE A 57 -9.54 3.14 3.22
N PRO A 58 -9.45 1.90 3.70
CA PRO A 58 -8.50 1.59 4.74
C PRO A 58 -7.06 1.48 4.26
N ASN A 59 -6.79 1.46 2.95
CA ASN A 59 -5.42 1.23 2.45
C ASN A 59 -5.07 2.06 1.22
N VAL A 60 -3.78 2.33 1.09
CA VAL A 60 -3.16 2.88 -0.11
C VAL A 60 -2.14 1.89 -0.66
N LEU A 61 -2.19 1.64 -1.97
CA LEU A 61 -1.27 0.77 -2.69
C LEU A 61 -0.43 1.60 -3.66
N TYR A 62 0.87 1.58 -3.49
CA TYR A 62 1.80 2.15 -4.45
C TYR A 62 2.44 1.04 -5.28
N ASP A 63 2.63 1.35 -6.55
CA ASP A 63 3.64 0.72 -7.38
C ASP A 63 4.96 1.48 -7.24
N ASP A 64 6.05 0.90 -7.72
CA ASP A 64 7.29 1.63 -7.89
C ASP A 64 7.28 2.43 -9.21
N GLY A 65 6.15 3.04 -9.52
CA GLY A 65 6.02 4.03 -10.57
C GLY A 65 6.63 5.37 -10.15
N LEU A 66 6.03 6.47 -10.61
CA LEU A 66 6.53 7.81 -10.33
C LEU A 66 6.04 8.40 -9.01
N TYR A 67 4.91 7.93 -8.50
CA TYR A 67 4.12 8.64 -7.49
C TYR A 67 4.56 8.40 -6.04
N TRP A 68 5.15 7.24 -5.72
CA TRP A 68 5.57 6.95 -4.35
C TRP A 68 6.75 7.82 -3.88
N ARG A 69 7.67 8.16 -4.79
CA ARG A 69 8.88 8.95 -4.46
C ARG A 69 8.54 10.31 -3.88
N PRO A 70 7.74 11.17 -4.56
CA PRO A 70 7.36 12.45 -4.01
C PRO A 70 6.62 12.28 -2.68
N ALA A 71 5.68 11.33 -2.55
CA ALA A 71 4.96 11.10 -1.30
C ALA A 71 5.90 10.81 -0.10
N VAL A 72 6.89 9.92 -0.26
CA VAL A 72 7.85 9.62 0.83
C VAL A 72 8.77 10.82 1.12
N ILE A 73 9.18 11.55 0.08
CA ILE A 73 9.98 12.77 0.22
C ILE A 73 9.18 13.86 0.96
N ASP A 74 7.90 14.02 0.66
CA ASP A 74 7.04 15.02 1.28
C ASP A 74 6.85 14.73 2.76
N LEU A 75 6.60 13.46 3.14
CA LEU A 75 6.59 13.06 4.55
C LEU A 75 7.93 13.36 5.26
N ALA A 76 9.06 13.09 4.62
CA ALA A 76 10.38 13.39 5.16
C ALA A 76 10.59 14.90 5.36
N CYS A 77 10.20 15.70 4.37
CA CYS A 77 10.28 17.16 4.40
C CYS A 77 9.41 17.76 5.51
N ILE A 78 8.19 17.24 5.71
CA ILE A 78 7.30 17.71 6.77
C ILE A 78 7.89 17.35 8.15
N ARG A 79 8.48 16.18 8.32
CA ARG A 79 9.21 15.81 9.55
C ARG A 79 10.34 16.79 9.86
N ASP A 80 11.15 17.13 8.86
CA ASP A 80 12.22 18.11 9.00
C ASP A 80 11.69 19.51 9.33
N ALA A 81 10.58 19.92 8.72
CA ALA A 81 9.93 21.19 9.01
C ALA A 81 9.41 21.25 10.46
N LEU A 82 8.77 20.18 10.95
CA LEU A 82 8.32 20.09 12.34
C LEU A 82 9.49 20.16 13.33
N LYS A 83 10.60 19.49 13.03
CA LYS A 83 11.81 19.55 13.84
C LYS A 83 12.34 20.97 13.97
N LYS A 84 12.37 21.71 12.85
CA LYS A 84 12.78 23.14 12.83
C LYS A 84 11.85 24.03 13.65
N LEU A 85 10.56 23.66 13.74
CA LEU A 85 9.56 24.35 14.57
C LEU A 85 9.56 23.89 16.04
N GLY A 86 10.48 23.02 16.46
CA GLY A 86 10.55 22.49 17.82
C GLY A 86 9.40 21.53 18.17
N LYS A 87 8.71 21.00 17.16
CA LYS A 87 7.64 20.00 17.31
C LYS A 87 8.20 18.60 17.10
N ASP A 88 7.51 17.61 17.65
CA ASP A 88 7.87 16.20 17.48
C ASP A 88 7.63 15.74 16.02
N PRO A 89 8.67 15.35 15.27
CA PRO A 89 8.54 14.85 13.90
C PRO A 89 7.79 13.52 13.82
N ASN A 90 7.82 12.71 14.88
CA ASN A 90 7.21 11.37 14.86
C ASN A 90 5.68 11.41 14.76
N LYS A 91 5.07 12.58 14.95
CA LYS A 91 3.63 12.79 14.70
C LYS A 91 3.25 12.66 13.23
N ILE A 92 4.21 12.81 12.31
CA ILE A 92 3.97 12.63 10.88
C ILE A 92 4.20 11.17 10.53
N ASN A 93 3.11 10.49 10.26
CA ASN A 93 3.08 9.08 9.90
C ASN A 93 1.82 8.79 9.07
N PRO A 94 1.86 7.83 8.13
CA PRO A 94 0.66 7.28 7.51
C PRO A 94 -0.40 6.87 8.54
N LEU A 95 -1.63 7.36 8.37
CA LEU A 95 -2.79 6.99 9.18
C LEU A 95 -3.41 5.67 8.71
N VAL A 96 -3.23 5.32 7.44
CA VAL A 96 -3.70 4.04 6.88
C VAL A 96 -2.50 3.18 6.49
N PRO A 97 -2.65 1.84 6.44
CA PRO A 97 -1.70 0.96 5.77
C PRO A 97 -1.36 1.44 4.36
N VAL A 98 -0.05 1.51 4.10
CA VAL A 98 0.55 1.84 2.81
C VAL A 98 1.41 0.67 2.39
N ASP A 99 0.99 -0.02 1.34
CA ASP A 99 1.74 -1.10 0.74
C ASP A 99 2.41 -0.59 -0.53
N LEU A 100 3.70 -0.85 -0.70
CA LEU A 100 4.45 -0.51 -1.91
C LEU A 100 5.00 -1.79 -2.52
N VAL A 101 4.71 -2.04 -3.79
CA VAL A 101 5.26 -3.18 -4.54
C VAL A 101 6.25 -2.69 -5.59
N LEU A 102 7.44 -3.30 -5.60
CA LEU A 102 8.49 -3.02 -6.59
C LEU A 102 8.38 -4.02 -7.75
N ASP A 103 7.86 -3.59 -8.89
CA ASP A 103 7.57 -4.46 -10.04
C ASP A 103 7.76 -3.79 -11.41
N HIS A 104 7.88 -2.48 -11.47
CA HIS A 104 8.07 -1.67 -12.69
C HIS A 104 9.55 -1.33 -12.97
N SER A 105 10.49 -1.71 -12.09
CA SER A 105 11.93 -1.44 -12.29
C SER A 105 12.68 -2.57 -13.00
N VAL A 106 12.17 -3.80 -12.97
CA VAL A 106 12.81 -4.97 -13.59
C VAL A 106 12.79 -4.82 -15.12
N GLN A 107 13.94 -5.01 -15.77
CA GLN A 107 14.07 -5.02 -17.23
C GLN A 107 14.52 -6.40 -17.72
N VAL A 108 14.15 -6.74 -18.96
CA VAL A 108 14.58 -7.98 -19.61
C VAL A 108 15.84 -7.69 -20.43
N ASP A 109 17.01 -7.71 -19.79
CA ASP A 109 18.30 -7.57 -20.46
C ASP A 109 18.78 -8.91 -21.04
N VAL A 110 18.57 -9.99 -20.29
CA VAL A 110 18.91 -11.36 -20.66
C VAL A 110 17.64 -12.20 -20.73
N ALA A 111 17.52 -13.05 -21.75
CA ALA A 111 16.39 -13.95 -21.94
C ALA A 111 16.83 -15.31 -22.48
N ARG A 112 15.98 -16.33 -22.30
CA ARG A 112 16.17 -17.70 -22.82
C ARG A 112 17.42 -18.43 -22.31
N THR A 113 17.88 -18.10 -21.10
CA THR A 113 18.93 -18.83 -20.38
C THR A 113 18.44 -19.18 -18.98
N GLU A 114 18.96 -20.25 -18.39
CA GLU A 114 18.58 -20.67 -17.02
C GLU A 114 18.93 -19.59 -15.98
N ASN A 115 19.97 -18.80 -16.23
CA ASN A 115 20.41 -17.72 -15.35
C ASN A 115 19.75 -16.37 -15.61
N ALA A 116 18.87 -16.24 -16.61
CA ALA A 116 18.30 -14.95 -17.04
C ALA A 116 17.64 -14.18 -15.89
N LEU A 117 16.88 -14.86 -15.03
CA LEU A 117 16.23 -14.23 -13.88
C LEU A 117 17.27 -13.62 -12.92
N ARG A 118 18.29 -14.39 -12.54
CA ARG A 118 19.33 -13.93 -11.61
C ARG A 118 20.10 -12.75 -12.19
N GLU A 119 20.50 -12.83 -13.45
CA GLU A 119 21.26 -11.77 -14.13
C GLU A 119 20.46 -10.47 -14.26
N ASN A 120 19.17 -10.55 -14.63
CA ASN A 120 18.30 -9.37 -14.70
C ASN A 120 18.08 -8.74 -13.31
N MET A 121 17.90 -9.56 -12.27
CA MET A 121 17.77 -9.07 -10.90
C MET A 121 19.04 -8.39 -10.40
N GLU A 122 20.22 -8.94 -10.71
CA GLU A 122 21.51 -8.32 -10.37
C GLU A 122 21.67 -6.93 -11.03
N LEU A 123 21.34 -6.83 -12.33
CA LEU A 123 21.36 -5.56 -13.06
C LEU A 123 20.36 -4.54 -12.50
N GLU A 124 19.18 -4.99 -12.09
CA GLU A 124 18.18 -4.12 -11.49
C GLU A 124 18.64 -3.54 -10.15
N PHE A 125 19.23 -4.37 -9.29
CA PHE A 125 19.81 -3.94 -8.02
C PHE A 125 20.97 -2.96 -8.21
N GLU A 126 21.79 -3.17 -9.24
CA GLU A 126 22.88 -2.25 -9.59
C GLU A 126 22.34 -0.89 -10.05
N ARG A 127 21.37 -0.89 -10.97
CA ARG A 127 20.78 0.34 -11.55
C ARG A 127 19.96 1.15 -10.56
N ASN A 128 19.25 0.48 -9.65
CA ASN A 128 18.30 1.13 -8.73
C ASN A 128 18.79 1.16 -7.28
N LYS A 129 20.09 0.99 -7.05
CA LYS A 129 20.68 0.87 -5.70
C LYS A 129 20.26 2.01 -4.75
N GLU A 130 20.37 3.26 -5.19
CA GLU A 130 20.00 4.43 -4.36
C GLU A 130 18.51 4.47 -4.07
N ARG A 131 17.71 4.12 -5.07
CA ARG A 131 16.26 4.09 -4.98
C ARG A 131 15.79 3.03 -3.98
N PHE A 132 16.34 1.82 -4.04
CA PHE A 132 16.05 0.75 -3.09
C PHE A 132 16.56 1.08 -1.68
N ALA A 133 17.69 1.78 -1.54
CA ALA A 133 18.15 2.28 -0.25
C ALA A 133 17.18 3.31 0.35
N PHE A 134 16.67 4.25 -0.46
CA PHE A 134 15.68 5.23 -0.03
C PHE A 134 14.35 4.58 0.37
N LEU A 135 13.91 3.56 -0.37
CA LEU A 135 12.72 2.77 -0.05
C LEU A 135 12.83 2.01 1.26
N LYS A 136 13.97 1.33 1.44
CA LYS A 136 14.27 0.62 2.67
C LYS A 136 14.29 1.56 3.87
N TRP A 137 14.84 2.77 3.69
CA TRP A 137 14.76 3.80 4.71
C TRP A 137 13.31 4.18 5.01
N GLY A 138 12.49 4.47 3.99
CA GLY A 138 11.07 4.83 4.15
C GLY A 138 10.28 3.77 4.93
N ALA A 139 10.42 2.50 4.57
CA ALA A 139 9.80 1.37 5.25
C ALA A 139 10.18 1.27 6.75
N SER A 140 11.41 1.66 7.09
CA SER A 140 11.89 1.65 8.48
C SER A 140 11.55 2.94 9.25
N ALA A 141 11.35 4.05 8.53
CA ALA A 141 11.15 5.37 9.12
C ALA A 141 9.67 5.64 9.43
N PHE A 142 8.74 5.03 8.70
CA PHE A 142 7.31 5.21 8.85
C PHE A 142 6.64 3.91 9.33
N HIS A 143 5.73 4.03 10.29
CA HIS A 143 4.84 2.94 10.68
C HIS A 143 3.74 2.79 9.63
N ASN A 144 3.13 1.60 9.56
CA ASN A 144 2.11 1.26 8.56
C ASN A 144 2.60 1.30 7.11
N MET A 145 3.92 1.29 6.87
CA MET A 145 4.49 1.19 5.53
C MET A 145 5.13 -0.18 5.33
N LEU A 146 4.66 -0.92 4.33
CA LEU A 146 5.22 -2.19 3.89
C LEU A 146 5.83 -2.02 2.50
N VAL A 147 7.03 -2.59 2.28
CA VAL A 147 7.67 -2.60 0.96
C VAL A 147 7.92 -4.05 0.53
N VAL A 148 7.27 -4.45 -0.56
CA VAL A 148 7.46 -5.73 -1.23
C VAL A 148 8.59 -5.59 -2.26
N PRO A 149 9.69 -6.35 -2.11
CA PRO A 149 10.89 -6.18 -2.94
C PRO A 149 10.73 -6.70 -4.38
N PRO A 150 11.64 -6.31 -5.30
CA PRO A 150 11.58 -6.75 -6.69
C PRO A 150 11.70 -8.27 -6.80
N GLY A 151 11.08 -8.83 -7.84
CA GLY A 151 11.05 -10.27 -8.11
C GLY A 151 10.00 -11.05 -7.31
N CYS A 152 9.20 -10.40 -6.47
CA CYS A 152 8.08 -11.04 -5.75
C CYS A 152 6.80 -11.19 -6.59
N GLY A 153 6.79 -10.67 -7.82
CA GLY A 153 5.62 -10.63 -8.70
C GLY A 153 5.17 -9.21 -9.00
N ILE A 154 4.03 -9.09 -9.68
CA ILE A 154 3.43 -7.81 -10.09
C ILE A 154 2.44 -7.31 -9.03
N VAL A 155 2.31 -5.99 -8.90
CA VAL A 155 1.54 -5.30 -7.85
C VAL A 155 0.11 -5.85 -7.70
N HIS A 156 -0.61 -6.07 -8.80
CA HIS A 156 -2.00 -6.55 -8.75
C HIS A 156 -2.10 -8.03 -8.36
N GLN A 157 -1.13 -8.86 -8.77
CA GLN A 157 -1.11 -10.27 -8.40
C GLN A 157 -0.76 -10.42 -6.92
N VAL A 158 0.25 -9.69 -6.45
CA VAL A 158 0.61 -9.64 -5.02
C VAL A 158 -0.56 -9.09 -4.20
N ASN A 159 -1.29 -8.10 -4.73
CA ASN A 159 -2.46 -7.57 -4.06
C ASN A 159 -3.56 -8.63 -3.90
N LEU A 160 -3.89 -9.37 -4.95
CA LEU A 160 -4.88 -10.45 -4.89
C LEU A 160 -4.46 -11.63 -3.99
N GLU A 161 -3.19 -12.04 -4.06
CA GLU A 161 -2.73 -13.28 -3.41
C GLU A 161 -2.20 -13.06 -1.97
N PHE A 162 -1.83 -11.83 -1.61
CA PHE A 162 -1.16 -11.54 -0.33
C PHE A 162 -1.69 -10.33 0.43
N LEU A 163 -1.88 -9.16 -0.21
CA LEU A 163 -2.21 -7.92 0.51
C LEU A 163 -3.71 -7.76 0.79
N GLY A 164 -4.56 -8.23 -0.12
CA GLY A 164 -6.02 -8.16 -0.02
C GLY A 164 -6.53 -8.95 1.17
N ARG A 165 -7.29 -8.28 2.05
CA ARG A 165 -7.80 -8.83 3.31
C ARG A 165 -9.28 -9.18 3.24
N VAL A 166 -10.02 -8.58 2.30
CA VAL A 166 -11.49 -8.69 2.13
C VAL A 166 -12.28 -8.10 3.31
N VAL A 167 -11.93 -8.44 4.55
CA VAL A 167 -12.50 -7.88 5.77
C VAL A 167 -11.37 -7.54 6.74
N PHE A 168 -11.35 -6.32 7.24
CA PHE A 168 -10.49 -5.90 8.33
C PHE A 168 -11.13 -6.21 9.67
N ASN A 169 -10.28 -6.45 10.68
CA ASN A 169 -10.67 -6.53 12.07
C ASN A 169 -9.76 -5.62 12.90
N THR A 170 -10.30 -4.47 13.28
CA THR A 170 -9.61 -3.51 14.14
C THR A 170 -10.35 -3.44 15.46
N ASN A 171 -9.73 -3.95 16.54
CA ASN A 171 -10.30 -3.92 17.90
C ASN A 171 -11.73 -4.53 18.00
N GLY A 172 -12.02 -5.57 17.21
CA GLY A 172 -13.32 -6.24 17.19
C GLY A 172 -14.35 -5.60 16.25
N ILE A 173 -13.98 -4.50 15.57
CA ILE A 173 -14.81 -3.88 14.55
C ILE A 173 -14.42 -4.46 13.19
N LEU A 174 -15.40 -5.08 12.56
CA LEU A 174 -15.28 -5.66 11.22
C LEU A 174 -15.77 -4.66 10.18
N TYR A 175 -14.95 -4.37 9.19
CA TYR A 175 -15.32 -3.51 8.07
C TYR A 175 -14.74 -4.05 6.75
N PRO A 176 -15.40 -3.81 5.61
CA PRO A 176 -14.92 -4.29 4.33
C PRO A 176 -13.57 -3.67 3.98
N ASP A 177 -12.75 -4.44 3.29
CA ASP A 177 -11.52 -3.95 2.68
C ASP A 177 -11.85 -2.95 1.55
N GLY A 178 -10.95 -2.00 1.35
CA GLY A 178 -10.94 -1.07 0.23
C GLY A 178 -9.54 -0.53 0.00
N VAL A 179 -9.22 -0.20 -1.25
CA VAL A 179 -7.86 0.23 -1.62
C VAL A 179 -7.86 1.28 -2.73
N PHE A 180 -7.10 2.35 -2.50
CA PHE A 180 -6.70 3.26 -3.57
C PHE A 180 -5.29 2.94 -4.01
N GLY A 181 -5.09 2.79 -5.31
CA GLY A 181 -3.77 2.50 -5.85
C GLY A 181 -3.26 3.57 -6.80
N THR A 182 -1.96 3.77 -6.89
CA THR A 182 -1.36 4.67 -7.91
C THR A 182 -1.22 4.03 -9.28
N ASP A 183 -1.82 2.85 -9.48
CA ASP A 183 -1.92 2.14 -10.75
C ASP A 183 -3.39 1.99 -11.19
N SER A 184 -3.64 2.19 -12.48
CA SER A 184 -4.97 2.10 -13.09
C SER A 184 -5.66 0.74 -12.97
N HIS A 185 -4.92 -0.36 -12.92
CA HIS A 185 -5.45 -1.72 -12.79
C HIS A 185 -5.68 -2.14 -11.34
N THR A 186 -5.61 -1.20 -10.38
CA THR A 186 -6.03 -1.47 -8.99
C THR A 186 -7.43 -2.07 -8.90
N THR A 187 -8.29 -1.77 -9.88
CA THR A 187 -9.61 -2.38 -10.10
C THR A 187 -9.60 -3.91 -10.22
N MET A 188 -8.44 -4.54 -10.44
CA MET A 188 -8.33 -6.00 -10.46
C MET A 188 -8.75 -6.64 -9.12
N ILE A 189 -8.55 -5.95 -8.00
CA ILE A 189 -8.96 -6.43 -6.67
C ILE A 189 -10.49 -6.56 -6.52
N ASP A 190 -11.26 -5.87 -7.35
CA ASP A 190 -12.73 -5.92 -7.34
C ASP A 190 -13.24 -7.34 -7.59
N GLY A 191 -12.45 -8.18 -8.29
CA GLY A 191 -12.74 -9.61 -8.47
C GLY A 191 -12.79 -10.42 -7.17
N LEU A 192 -12.20 -9.93 -6.08
CA LEU A 192 -12.27 -10.53 -4.74
C LEU A 192 -13.36 -9.90 -3.85
N GLY A 193 -14.14 -8.95 -4.37
CA GLY A 193 -15.15 -8.22 -3.60
C GLY A 193 -14.59 -7.11 -2.70
N VAL A 194 -13.34 -6.70 -2.93
CA VAL A 194 -12.72 -5.52 -2.31
C VAL A 194 -12.97 -4.33 -3.22
N ALA A 195 -13.45 -3.20 -2.71
CA ALA A 195 -13.65 -2.02 -3.54
C ALA A 195 -12.30 -1.29 -3.77
N GLY A 196 -11.79 -1.28 -5.00
CA GLY A 196 -10.54 -0.58 -5.28
C GLY A 196 -10.42 0.01 -6.68
N TRP A 197 -9.70 1.12 -6.79
CA TRP A 197 -9.43 1.76 -8.08
C TRP A 197 -8.18 2.62 -8.08
N GLY A 198 -7.73 2.97 -9.29
CA GLY A 198 -6.57 3.80 -9.52
C GLY A 198 -6.86 5.29 -9.25
N VAL A 199 -5.95 5.95 -8.53
CA VAL A 199 -5.97 7.39 -8.23
C VAL A 199 -4.61 8.01 -8.55
N GLY A 200 -4.54 9.35 -8.59
CA GLY A 200 -3.27 10.05 -8.70
C GLY A 200 -2.46 10.00 -7.41
N GLY A 201 -1.17 10.36 -7.50
CA GLY A 201 -0.28 10.39 -6.33
C GLY A 201 -0.72 11.36 -5.23
N ILE A 202 -1.35 12.49 -5.60
CA ILE A 202 -1.82 13.49 -4.64
C ILE A 202 -3.01 12.94 -3.84
N GLU A 203 -3.96 12.29 -4.50
CA GLU A 203 -5.10 11.66 -3.84
C GLU A 203 -4.66 10.50 -2.93
N ALA A 204 -3.67 9.72 -3.37
CA ALA A 204 -3.07 8.66 -2.57
C ALA A 204 -2.36 9.22 -1.33
N GLU A 205 -1.64 10.33 -1.44
CA GLU A 205 -0.99 11.00 -0.31
C GLU A 205 -1.99 11.64 0.65
N ALA A 206 -3.04 12.28 0.14
CA ALA A 206 -4.13 12.81 0.96
C ALA A 206 -4.81 11.67 1.77
N THR A 207 -5.09 10.55 1.13
CA THR A 207 -5.67 9.37 1.80
C THR A 207 -4.74 8.81 2.87
N MET A 208 -3.43 8.81 2.61
CA MET A 208 -2.41 8.37 3.57
C MET A 208 -2.40 9.22 4.85
N LEU A 209 -2.73 10.52 4.76
CA LEU A 209 -2.68 11.47 5.87
C LEU A 209 -4.03 11.75 6.55
N GLY A 210 -5.14 11.27 5.98
CA GLY A 210 -6.52 11.46 6.47
C GLY A 210 -7.04 12.88 6.29
#